data_AF-A0A6G3XWU4-F1
#
_entry.id   AF-A0A6G3XWU4-F1
#
_cell.length_a   1.000
_cell.length_b   1.000
_cell.length_c   1.000
_cell.angle_alpha   90.00
_cell.angle_beta   90.00
_cell.angle_gamma   90.00
#
_symmetry.space_group_name_H-M   'P 1'
#
loop_
_entity.id
_entity.type
_entity.pdbx_description
1 polymer ?
#
loop_
_entity_poly.entity_id
_entity_poly.type
_entity_poly.pdbx_seq_one_letter_code
_entity_poly.pdbx_strand_id
1 'polypeptide(L)'
;MLAYAPDWDVTNDDYRHFTVDLSHTATARTEALAMVDRMGDRLAHIHLADGKGSAKDEHLVPGRGDQPCAELLERLARTGFDGHVVIEVNTRR
;
A
#
# COMPACT_ATOMS: atom_id res chain seq x y z
N MET A 1 2.27 -21.33 -15.92
CA MET A 1 3.13 -20.30 -15.31
C MET A 1 2.42 -19.85 -14.05
N LEU A 2 2.91 -20.25 -12.87
CA LEU A 2 2.28 -19.89 -11.60
C LEU A 2 2.72 -18.47 -11.24
N ALA A 3 1.98 -17.46 -11.69
CA ALA A 3 2.33 -16.06 -11.46
C ALA A 3 2.42 -15.70 -9.97
N TYR A 4 1.85 -16.53 -9.09
CA TYR A 4 1.73 -16.30 -7.66
C TYR A 4 1.97 -17.57 -6.84
N ALA A 5 2.89 -18.43 -7.27
CA ALA A 5 3.31 -19.57 -6.43
C ALA A 5 4.40 -19.15 -5.42
N PRO A 6 4.36 -19.68 -4.18
CA PRO A 6 3.34 -20.57 -3.65
C PRO A 6 2.03 -19.86 -3.24
N ASP A 7 2.11 -18.55 -2.96
CA ASP A 7 0.97 -17.67 -2.64
C ASP A 7 1.27 -16.24 -3.14
N TRP A 8 0.24 -15.39 -3.23
CA TRP A 8 0.35 -13.98 -3.61
C TRP A 8 0.55 -13.05 -2.39
N ASP A 9 0.10 -13.47 -1.20
CA ASP A 9 0.21 -12.66 0.00
C ASP A 9 1.60 -12.83 0.65
N VAL A 10 2.49 -11.90 0.32
CA VAL A 10 3.86 -11.84 0.85
C VAL A 10 3.93 -11.62 2.35
N THR A 11 2.83 -11.25 3.02
CA THR A 11 2.79 -11.13 4.48
C THR A 11 2.85 -12.48 5.19
N ASN A 12 2.65 -13.59 4.45
CA ASN A 12 2.82 -14.95 4.96
C ASN A 12 4.29 -15.42 4.99
N ASP A 13 5.21 -14.64 4.41
CA ASP A 13 6.63 -14.97 4.30
C ASP A 13 7.52 -14.18 5.27
N ASP A 14 8.73 -14.66 5.52
CA ASP A 14 9.70 -14.06 6.46
C ASP A 14 10.61 -12.98 5.84
N TYR A 15 10.04 -12.09 5.01
CA TYR A 15 10.72 -10.91 4.49
C TYR A 15 10.93 -9.80 5.52
N ARG A 16 12.18 -9.56 5.91
CA ARG A 16 12.52 -8.53 6.91
C ARG A 16 11.84 -7.17 6.73
N HIS A 17 11.69 -6.70 5.49
CA HIS A 17 11.17 -5.36 5.18
C HIS A 17 10.06 -5.43 4.14
N PHE A 18 8.93 -4.80 4.43
CA PHE A 18 7.79 -4.68 3.54
C PHE A 18 7.66 -3.26 2.97
N THR A 19 7.16 -3.23 1.73
CA THR A 19 6.65 -2.03 1.09
C THR A 19 5.15 -2.23 0.84
N VAL A 20 4.34 -1.23 1.20
CA VAL A 20 2.92 -1.18 0.79
C VAL A 20 2.73 -0.06 -0.23
N ASP A 21 1.95 -0.33 -1.26
CA ASP A 21 1.59 0.62 -2.31
C ASP A 21 0.07 0.73 -2.40
N LEU A 22 -0.45 1.94 -2.16
CA LEU A 22 -1.88 2.16 -2.09
C LEU A 22 -2.59 2.05 -3.45
N SER A 23 -1.90 2.32 -4.56
CA SER A 23 -2.49 2.13 -5.89
C SER A 23 -2.69 0.64 -6.19
N HIS A 24 -1.72 -0.19 -5.79
CA HIS A 24 -1.80 -1.64 -5.94
C HIS A 24 -2.79 -2.27 -4.96
N THR A 25 -2.90 -1.80 -3.70
CA THR A 25 -3.96 -2.27 -2.79
C THR A 25 -5.34 -1.96 -3.33
N ALA A 26 -5.51 -0.80 -3.98
CA ALA A 26 -6.75 -0.46 -4.67
C ALA A 26 -7.04 -1.47 -5.79
N THR A 27 -6.10 -1.69 -6.72
CA THR A 27 -6.26 -2.65 -7.83
C THR A 27 -6.52 -4.07 -7.35
N ALA A 28 -5.85 -4.50 -6.28
CA ALA A 28 -6.04 -5.80 -5.65
C ALA A 28 -7.31 -5.90 -4.78
N ARG A 29 -8.02 -4.79 -4.56
CA ARG A 29 -9.21 -4.67 -3.70
C ARG A 29 -8.94 -5.23 -2.31
N THR A 30 -7.76 -4.93 -1.78
CA THR A 30 -7.31 -5.36 -0.47
C THR A 30 -7.48 -4.22 0.53
N GLU A 31 -7.91 -4.54 1.74
CA GLU A 31 -8.02 -3.59 2.84
C GLU A 31 -6.63 -3.12 3.29
N ALA A 32 -6.24 -1.92 2.84
CA ALA A 32 -4.88 -1.40 3.02
C ALA A 32 -4.45 -1.29 4.50
N LEU A 33 -5.33 -0.80 5.37
CA LEU A 33 -5.03 -0.66 6.81
C LEU A 33 -4.82 -2.03 7.47
N ALA A 34 -5.59 -3.04 7.07
CA ALA A 34 -5.43 -4.40 7.59
C ALA A 34 -4.15 -5.07 7.06
N MET A 35 -3.72 -4.75 5.84
CA MET A 35 -2.44 -5.20 5.29
C MET A 35 -1.27 -4.57 6.05
N VAL A 36 -1.30 -3.26 6.27
CA VAL A 36 -0.31 -2.52 7.08
C VAL A 36 -0.20 -3.12 8.48
N ASP A 37 -1.32 -3.55 9.07
CA ASP A 37 -1.31 -4.21 10.38
C ASP A 37 -0.61 -5.57 10.40
N ARG A 38 -0.79 -6.36 9.34
CA ARG A 38 -0.07 -7.63 9.22
C ARG A 38 1.43 -7.41 9.01
N MET A 39 1.81 -6.34 8.30
CA MET A 39 3.22 -5.99 8.09
C MET A 39 3.89 -5.51 9.38
N GLY A 40 3.15 -4.84 10.26
CA GLY A 40 3.60 -4.50 11.62
C GLY A 40 4.91 -3.70 11.64
N ASP A 41 5.84 -4.12 12.50
CA ASP A 41 7.17 -3.51 12.67
C ASP A 41 8.12 -3.78 11.50
N ARG A 42 7.74 -4.66 10.57
CA ARG A 42 8.47 -4.95 9.33
C ARG A 42 8.06 -4.03 8.19
N LEU A 43 7.04 -3.18 8.35
CA LEU A 43 6.74 -2.15 7.37
C LEU A 43 7.88 -1.12 7.36
N ALA A 44 8.52 -0.94 6.21
CA ALA A 44 9.67 -0.05 6.08
C ALA A 44 9.44 1.09 5.07
N HIS A 45 8.56 0.86 4.09
CA HIS A 45 8.35 1.80 2.99
C HIS A 45 6.88 1.84 2.57
N ILE A 46 6.41 3.03 2.19
CA ILE A 46 5.04 3.28 1.77
C ILE A 46 5.07 4.11 0.50
N HIS A 47 4.48 3.57 -0.57
CA HIS A 47 4.11 4.35 -1.73
C HIS A 47 2.69 4.88 -1.51
N LEU A 48 2.62 6.17 -1.20
CA LEU A 48 1.37 6.87 -1.01
C LEU A 48 0.85 7.32 -2.38
N ALA A 49 -0.16 6.59 -2.82
CA ALA A 49 -0.93 6.82 -4.03
C ALA A 49 -2.40 6.62 -3.70
N ASP A 50 -3.28 6.75 -4.69
CA ASP A 50 -4.70 6.50 -4.53
C ASP A 50 -5.25 5.76 -5.74
N GLY A 51 -6.46 5.22 -5.63
CA GLY A 51 -7.07 4.41 -6.66
C GLY A 51 -8.54 4.10 -6.38
N LYS A 52 -9.28 3.75 -7.44
CA LYS A 52 -10.71 3.41 -7.39
C LYS A 52 -10.95 1.91 -7.55
N GLY A 53 -9.90 1.09 -7.46
CA GLY A 53 -9.97 -0.35 -7.63
C GLY A 53 -10.26 -0.81 -9.05
N SER A 54 -9.85 -0.01 -10.04
CA SER A 54 -9.86 -0.41 -11.43
C SER A 54 -8.83 -1.53 -11.69
N ALA A 55 -9.01 -2.29 -12.77
CA ALA A 55 -8.03 -3.29 -13.20
C ALA A 55 -6.73 -2.66 -13.75
N LYS A 56 -6.74 -1.34 -13.98
CA LYS A 56 -5.53 -0.57 -14.23
C LYS A 56 -4.97 -0.11 -12.91
N ASP A 57 -3.66 -0.12 -12.84
CA ASP A 57 -2.92 0.55 -11.81
C ASP A 57 -2.94 2.07 -12.09
N GLU A 58 -3.73 2.80 -11.28
CA GLU A 58 -4.14 4.19 -11.58
C GLU A 58 -3.19 5.25 -11.04
N HIS A 59 -2.49 4.98 -9.93
CA HIS A 59 -1.57 5.93 -9.29
C HIS A 59 -2.17 7.34 -9.14
N LEU A 60 -3.41 7.44 -8.66
CA LEU A 60 -4.08 8.73 -8.49
C LEU A 60 -3.41 9.54 -7.39
N VAL A 61 -3.53 10.87 -7.47
CA VAL A 61 -3.15 11.76 -6.37
C VAL A 61 -4.01 11.43 -5.13
N PRO A 62 -3.44 11.28 -3.92
CA PRO A 62 -4.19 11.12 -2.67
C PRO A 62 -5.38 12.06 -2.54
N GLY A 63 -6.55 11.49 -2.25
CA GLY A 63 -7.84 12.20 -2.18
C GLY A 63 -8.61 12.25 -3.50
N ARG A 64 -8.17 11.52 -4.54
CA ARG A 64 -8.89 11.40 -5.83
C ARG A 64 -9.43 10.00 -6.11
N GLY A 65 -9.08 9.02 -5.28
CA GLY A 65 -9.64 7.69 -5.24
C GLY A 65 -10.31 7.43 -3.89
N ASP A 66 -10.33 6.15 -3.51
CA ASP A 66 -11.05 5.64 -2.34
C ASP A 66 -10.10 4.98 -1.31
N GLN A 67 -8.77 5.11 -1.48
CA GLN A 67 -7.83 4.56 -0.51
C GLN A 67 -7.74 5.42 0.76
N PRO A 68 -7.52 4.80 1.94
CA PRO A 68 -7.51 5.49 3.23
C PRO A 68 -6.17 6.20 3.49
N CYS A 69 -5.80 7.13 2.61
CA CYS A 69 -4.49 7.79 2.64
C CYS A 69 -4.29 8.60 3.93
N ALA A 70 -5.31 9.38 4.33
CA ALA A 70 -5.23 10.23 5.51
C ALA A 70 -5.17 9.38 6.79
N GLU A 71 -6.04 8.39 6.89
CA GLU A 71 -6.12 7.47 8.02
C GLU A 71 -4.82 6.68 8.18
N LEU A 72 -4.21 6.25 7.07
CA LEU A 72 -2.90 5.60 7.10
C LEU A 72 -1.83 6.54 7.66
N LEU A 73 -1.73 7.78 7.16
CA LEU A 73 -0.75 8.75 7.64
C LEU A 73 -0.92 9.08 9.13
N GLU A 74 -2.17 9.30 9.58
CA GLU A 74 -2.49 9.52 10.99
C GLU A 74 -2.06 8.33 11.86
N ARG A 75 -2.31 7.11 11.37
CA ARG A 75 -1.90 5.89 12.07
C ARG A 75 -0.39 5.79 12.22
N LEU A 76 0.36 5.97 11.13
CA LEU A 76 1.82 5.91 11.12
C LEU A 76 2.43 6.92 12.08
N ALA A 77 1.90 8.15 12.09
CA ALA A 77 2.33 9.17 13.02
C ALA A 77 2.08 8.78 14.48
N ARG A 78 0.92 8.16 14.78
CA ARG A 78 0.58 7.68 16.13
C ARG A 78 1.40 6.49 16.59
N THR A 79 1.82 5.62 15.68
CA THR A 79 2.61 4.42 15.99
C THR A 79 4.12 4.65 15.96
N GLY A 80 4.56 5.88 15.68
CA GLY A 80 5.98 6.23 15.65
C GLY A 80 6.73 5.62 14.47
N PHE A 81 6.07 5.47 13.32
CA PHE A 81 6.70 4.97 12.10
C PHE A 81 7.91 5.84 11.73
N ASP A 82 9.06 5.19 11.52
CA ASP A 82 10.35 5.83 11.22
C ASP A 82 10.88 5.48 9.83
N GLY A 83 10.09 4.76 9.03
CA GLY A 83 10.40 4.42 7.64
C GLY A 83 10.13 5.56 6.66
N HIS A 84 9.92 5.20 5.39
CA HIS A 84 9.73 6.18 4.31
C HIS A 84 8.31 6.19 3.77
N VAL A 85 7.78 7.40 3.56
CA VAL A 85 6.55 7.65 2.83
C VAL A 85 6.89 8.43 1.57
N VAL A 86 6.63 7.84 0.41
CA VAL A 86 6.93 8.42 -0.91
C VAL A 86 5.63 8.64 -1.65
N ILE A 87 5.43 9.85 -2.18
CA ILE A 87 4.32 10.11 -3.10
C ILE A 87 4.64 9.48 -4.45
N GLU A 88 3.87 8.46 -4.85
CA GLU A 88 4.00 7.82 -6.15
C GLU A 88 2.72 8.04 -6.95
N VAL A 89 2.74 9.01 -7.87
CA VAL A 89 1.52 9.44 -8.58
C VAL A 89 1.78 9.63 -10.06
N ASN A 90 0.76 9.35 -10.87
CA ASN A 90 0.76 9.65 -12.28
C ASN A 90 0.21 11.06 -12.53
N THR A 91 1.00 11.90 -13.20
CA THR A 91 0.65 13.29 -13.51
C THR A 91 0.32 13.53 -14.98
N ARG A 92 0.29 12.46 -15.80
CA ARG A 92 -0.05 12.54 -17.23
C ARG A 92 -1.51 12.98 -17.39
N ARG A 93 -1.75 13.81 -18.41
CA ARG A 93 -3.07 14.30 -18.82
C ARG A 93 -3.55 13.56 -20.07
#